data_AF-A0AA35NRF4-F1
#
_entry.id   AF-A0AA35NRF4-F1
#
_cell.length_a   1.000
_cell.length_b   1.000
_cell.length_c   1.000
_cell.angle_alpha   90.00
_cell.angle_beta   90.00
_cell.angle_gamma   90.00
#
_symmetry.space_group_name_H-M   'P 1'
#
loop_
_entity.id
_entity.type
_entity.pdbx_description
1 polymer ?
#
loop_
_entity_poly.entity_id
_entity_poly.type
_entity_poly.pdbx_seq_one_letter_code
_entity_poly.pdbx_strand_id
1 'polypeptide(L)'
;MGLTTKPLSLNVNAALFDVDGTIIISQPAIAAFWRDFGKDKPYFDAEHVIEVSHGWRTYDAIAKFAPDFANEDYVNKLEGEIPVKYGEKSIEVPGAVKLCNALNALPKEKWAVATSGTRDMAQKWFEHLGIKRPKYFITANDVKQGKPFPEPYLKGRNGLGFPINEQDPSKSKVVVFEDAPAGIAAGKAAGCKIIGIATTFDLDFLKEKGCDIIVKNHESIRVGGYNAETDEVEFIFDDYLYAKDDLLKW
;
A
#
# COMPACT_ATOMS: atom_id res chain seq x y z
N MET A 1 2.98 24.73 10.47
CA MET A 1 2.89 24.09 11.80
C MET A 1 1.71 23.15 11.67
N GLY A 2 1.95 21.84 11.70
CA GLY A 2 0.95 20.81 11.33
C GLY A 2 -0.40 20.98 12.01
N LEU A 3 -1.46 20.43 11.41
CA LEU A 3 -2.77 20.34 12.07
C LEU A 3 -2.59 19.56 13.39
N THR A 4 -2.93 20.14 14.53
CA THR A 4 -2.74 19.50 15.85
C THR A 4 -4.03 19.03 16.50
N THR A 5 -5.20 19.39 15.97
CA THR A 5 -6.50 19.06 16.53
C THR A 5 -6.91 17.63 16.19
N LYS A 6 -7.22 16.81 17.20
CA LYS A 6 -7.70 15.43 17.07
C LYS A 6 -9.12 15.32 17.64
N PRO A 7 -10.02 14.51 17.05
CA PRO A 7 -9.85 13.77 15.80
C PRO A 7 -9.87 14.68 14.56
N LEU A 8 -9.30 14.22 13.45
CA LEU A 8 -9.49 14.82 12.12
C LEU A 8 -10.44 13.95 11.29
N SER A 9 -11.35 14.60 10.56
CA SER A 9 -12.25 13.94 9.61
C SER A 9 -11.88 14.31 8.17
N LEU A 10 -11.89 13.32 7.29
CA LEU A 10 -11.60 13.47 5.86
C LEU A 10 -12.61 12.67 5.04
N ASN A 11 -13.43 13.38 4.25
CA ASN A 11 -14.34 12.76 3.29
C ASN A 11 -13.63 12.48 1.97
N VAL A 12 -13.71 11.24 1.50
CA VAL A 12 -13.05 10.79 0.28
C VAL A 12 -14.00 9.96 -0.56
N ASN A 13 -13.81 9.94 -1.87
CA ASN A 13 -14.61 9.12 -2.76
C ASN A 13 -14.16 7.65 -2.76
N ALA A 14 -12.85 7.40 -2.60
CA ALA A 14 -12.28 6.07 -2.53
C ALA A 14 -10.94 6.01 -1.77
N ALA A 15 -10.59 4.81 -1.32
CA ALA A 15 -9.31 4.49 -0.69
C ALA A 15 -8.56 3.36 -1.41
N LEU A 16 -7.26 3.52 -1.61
CA LEU A 16 -6.37 2.52 -2.19
C LEU A 16 -5.37 2.09 -1.12
N PHE A 17 -5.21 0.78 -0.94
CA PHE A 17 -4.30 0.23 0.06
C PHE A 17 -3.15 -0.52 -0.60
N ASP A 18 -1.94 -0.23 -0.15
CA ASP A 18 -0.82 -1.17 -0.25
C ASP A 18 -1.03 -2.37 0.71
N VAL A 19 -0.19 -3.42 0.59
CA VAL A 19 -0.24 -4.64 1.40
C VAL A 19 0.96 -4.79 2.31
N ASP A 20 2.16 -4.93 1.75
CA ASP A 20 3.37 -5.34 2.46
C ASP A 20 3.98 -4.16 3.23
N GLY A 21 3.74 -4.08 4.53
CA GLY A 21 4.07 -2.94 5.41
C GLY A 21 2.88 -2.05 5.72
N THR A 22 1.84 -2.12 4.90
CA THR A 22 0.62 -1.35 5.09
C THR A 22 -0.48 -2.18 5.76
N ILE A 23 -0.81 -3.37 5.27
CA ILE A 23 -1.82 -4.26 5.88
C ILE A 23 -1.17 -5.34 6.75
N ILE A 24 -0.04 -5.89 6.28
CA ILE A 24 0.68 -6.99 6.93
C ILE A 24 2.15 -6.61 7.13
N ILE A 25 2.74 -6.99 8.26
CA ILE A 25 4.19 -6.91 8.48
C ILE A 25 4.83 -8.17 7.87
N SER A 26 5.08 -8.12 6.55
CA SER A 26 5.66 -9.21 5.75
C SER A 26 7.16 -9.03 5.44
N GLN A 27 7.75 -7.88 5.82
CA GLN A 27 9.15 -7.53 5.58
C GLN A 27 10.13 -8.63 6.02
N PRO A 28 9.98 -9.28 7.21
CA PRO A 28 10.89 -10.36 7.59
C PRO A 28 10.84 -11.57 6.65
N ALA A 29 9.65 -11.90 6.13
CA ALA A 29 9.46 -13.01 5.20
C ALA A 29 10.09 -12.69 3.83
N ILE A 30 9.89 -11.46 3.34
CA ILE A 30 10.48 -10.97 2.09
C ILE A 30 12.01 -10.87 2.22
N ALA A 31 12.54 -10.43 3.36
CA ALA A 31 13.96 -10.41 3.63
C ALA A 31 14.57 -11.82 3.65
N ALA A 32 13.90 -12.80 4.26
CA ALA A 32 14.33 -14.20 4.23
C ALA A 32 14.35 -14.75 2.79
N PHE A 33 13.35 -14.40 1.98
CA PHE A 33 13.31 -14.72 0.56
C PHE A 33 14.51 -14.15 -0.20
N TRP A 34 14.84 -12.86 -0.04
CA TRP A 34 15.98 -12.26 -0.75
C TRP A 34 17.32 -12.88 -0.34
N ARG A 35 17.50 -13.22 0.94
CA ARG A 35 18.70 -13.93 1.41
C ARG A 35 18.80 -15.34 0.81
N ASP A 36 17.69 -16.08 0.78
CA ASP A 36 17.63 -17.41 0.16
C ASP A 36 17.86 -17.34 -1.36
N PHE A 37 17.30 -16.34 -2.02
CA PHE A 37 17.51 -16.07 -3.44
C PHE A 37 18.98 -15.73 -3.74
N GLY A 38 19.66 -14.99 -2.88
CA GLY A 38 21.06 -14.58 -3.08
C GLY A 38 22.11 -15.64 -2.75
N LYS A 39 21.76 -16.73 -2.04
CA LYS A 39 22.74 -17.66 -1.43
C LYS A 39 23.72 -18.32 -2.40
N ASP A 40 23.34 -18.46 -3.67
CA ASP A 40 24.11 -19.09 -4.74
C ASP A 40 24.50 -18.11 -5.86
N LYS A 41 24.37 -16.80 -5.62
CA LYS A 41 24.63 -15.73 -6.59
C LYS A 41 25.70 -14.78 -6.04
N PRO A 42 27.00 -15.02 -6.31
CA PRO A 42 28.10 -14.24 -5.73
C PRO A 42 28.06 -12.74 -6.02
N TYR A 43 27.35 -12.31 -7.07
CA TYR A 43 27.19 -10.91 -7.46
C TYR A 43 25.95 -10.24 -6.85
N PHE A 44 25.09 -10.97 -6.15
CA PHE A 44 23.82 -10.48 -5.64
C PHE A 44 23.95 -10.08 -4.17
N ASP A 45 23.89 -8.78 -3.89
CA ASP A 45 23.86 -8.24 -2.53
C ASP A 45 22.42 -8.22 -2.00
N ALA A 46 22.03 -9.27 -1.29
CA ALA A 46 20.69 -9.39 -0.73
C ALA A 46 20.36 -8.27 0.27
N GLU A 47 21.32 -7.78 1.06
CA GLU A 47 21.07 -6.72 2.04
C GLU A 47 20.74 -5.41 1.35
N HIS A 48 21.51 -5.06 0.32
CA HIS A 48 21.24 -3.89 -0.50
C HIS A 48 19.85 -3.98 -1.15
N VAL A 49 19.49 -5.14 -1.73
CA VAL A 49 18.18 -5.32 -2.36
C VAL A 49 17.05 -5.17 -1.35
N ILE A 50 17.17 -5.76 -0.15
CA ILE A 50 16.18 -5.63 0.91
C ILE A 50 15.96 -4.15 1.27
N GLU A 51 17.04 -3.38 1.44
CA GLU A 51 16.97 -1.97 1.82
C GLU A 51 16.28 -1.09 0.77
N VAL A 52 16.54 -1.33 -0.52
CA VAL A 52 16.11 -0.41 -1.59
C VAL A 52 14.82 -0.79 -2.31
N SER A 53 14.38 -2.04 -2.18
CA SER A 53 13.26 -2.59 -2.98
C SER A 53 11.91 -2.57 -2.29
N HIS A 54 11.78 -1.91 -1.13
CA HIS A 54 10.48 -1.75 -0.47
C HIS A 54 9.43 -1.11 -1.41
N GLY A 55 8.32 -1.82 -1.60
CA GLY A 55 7.24 -1.44 -2.51
C GLY A 55 7.51 -1.73 -3.99
N TRP A 56 8.65 -2.30 -4.39
CA TRP A 56 8.91 -2.67 -5.78
C TRP A 56 8.32 -4.04 -6.09
N ARG A 57 8.05 -4.33 -7.37
CA ARG A 57 7.74 -5.71 -7.76
C ARG A 57 9.00 -6.54 -7.64
N THR A 58 8.89 -7.78 -7.18
CA THR A 58 10.02 -8.73 -7.16
C THR A 58 10.62 -8.92 -8.56
N TYR A 59 9.78 -8.90 -9.61
CA TYR A 59 10.25 -8.93 -10.99
C TYR A 59 11.16 -7.73 -11.33
N ASP A 60 10.77 -6.51 -10.96
CA ASP A 60 11.53 -5.30 -11.27
C ASP A 60 12.87 -5.28 -10.50
N ALA A 61 12.85 -5.74 -9.25
CA ALA A 61 14.07 -5.91 -8.45
C ALA A 61 15.01 -6.96 -9.06
N ILE A 62 14.49 -8.14 -9.45
CA ILE A 62 15.30 -9.17 -10.14
C ILE A 62 15.82 -8.67 -11.48
N ALA A 63 15.00 -7.96 -12.28
CA ALA A 63 15.43 -7.37 -13.54
C ALA A 63 16.61 -6.39 -13.36
N LYS A 64 16.68 -5.71 -12.23
CA LYS A 64 17.77 -4.78 -11.91
C LYS A 64 19.02 -5.48 -11.37
N PHE A 65 18.87 -6.44 -10.46
CA PHE A 65 19.96 -6.97 -9.64
C PHE A 65 20.40 -8.39 -10.01
N ALA A 66 19.56 -9.14 -10.74
CA ALA A 66 19.85 -10.49 -11.23
C ALA A 66 19.08 -10.77 -12.54
N PRO A 67 19.35 -10.00 -13.62
CA PRO A 67 18.50 -9.97 -14.82
C PRO A 67 18.34 -11.32 -15.52
N ASP A 68 19.29 -12.24 -15.38
CA ASP A 68 19.20 -13.60 -15.92
C ASP A 68 17.99 -14.39 -15.37
N PHE A 69 17.43 -13.96 -14.23
CA PHE A 69 16.29 -14.57 -13.57
C PHE A 69 14.99 -13.77 -13.74
N ALA A 70 15.01 -12.68 -14.52
CA ALA A 70 13.85 -11.81 -14.73
C ALA A 70 12.83 -12.45 -15.68
N ASN A 71 12.13 -13.45 -15.17
CA ASN A 71 11.08 -14.18 -15.88
C ASN A 71 9.82 -14.19 -15.01
N GLU A 72 8.68 -13.78 -15.59
CA GLU A 72 7.44 -13.59 -14.82
C GLU A 72 6.94 -14.88 -14.16
N ASP A 73 6.94 -16.01 -14.89
CA ASP A 73 6.51 -17.30 -14.34
C ASP A 73 7.40 -17.78 -13.20
N TYR A 74 8.71 -17.59 -13.35
CA TYR A 74 9.68 -17.92 -12.30
C TYR A 74 9.49 -17.06 -11.05
N VAL A 75 9.29 -15.75 -11.22
CA VAL A 75 9.02 -14.82 -10.12
C VAL A 75 7.71 -15.15 -9.42
N ASN A 76 6.64 -15.41 -10.17
CA ASN A 76 5.34 -15.81 -9.62
C ASN A 76 5.46 -17.07 -8.75
N LYS A 77 6.23 -18.07 -9.22
CA LYS A 77 6.49 -19.28 -8.45
C LYS A 77 7.25 -18.96 -7.15
N LEU A 78 8.34 -18.18 -7.24
CA LEU A 78 9.15 -17.82 -6.07
C LEU A 78 8.34 -17.07 -5.02
N GLU A 79 7.61 -16.03 -5.42
CA GLU A 79 6.79 -15.25 -4.50
C GLU A 79 5.65 -16.07 -3.90
N GLY A 80 5.02 -16.95 -4.69
CA GLY A 80 3.96 -17.83 -4.20
C GLY A 80 4.40 -18.75 -3.07
N GLU A 81 5.69 -19.04 -2.93
CA GLU A 81 6.27 -19.86 -1.87
C GLU A 81 6.57 -19.06 -0.58
N ILE A 82 6.67 -17.72 -0.65
CA ILE A 82 7.08 -16.86 0.49
C ILE A 82 6.15 -17.02 1.70
N PRO A 83 4.82 -16.94 1.57
CA PRO A 83 3.93 -17.01 2.73
C PRO A 83 4.06 -18.31 3.51
N VAL A 84 4.26 -19.43 2.80
CA VAL A 84 4.36 -20.76 3.40
C VAL A 84 5.75 -20.99 4.00
N LYS A 85 6.81 -20.58 3.30
CA LYS A 85 8.19 -20.84 3.76
C LYS A 85 8.65 -19.90 4.87
N TYR A 86 8.24 -18.64 4.80
CA TYR A 86 8.83 -17.57 5.61
C TYR A 86 7.78 -16.72 6.35
N GLY A 87 6.50 -16.86 6.00
CA GLY A 87 5.43 -15.95 6.41
C GLY A 87 4.64 -16.31 7.67
N GLU A 88 4.88 -17.47 8.29
CA GLU A 88 4.06 -17.94 9.43
C GLU A 88 4.00 -16.92 10.59
N LYS A 89 5.10 -16.17 10.81
CA LYS A 89 5.21 -15.16 11.86
C LYS A 89 4.81 -13.74 11.42
N SER A 90 4.36 -13.57 10.17
CA SER A 90 3.84 -12.29 9.72
C SER A 90 2.54 -11.98 10.45
N ILE A 91 2.42 -10.74 10.91
CA ILE A 91 1.28 -10.25 11.69
C ILE A 91 0.63 -9.09 10.96
N GLU A 92 -0.61 -8.77 11.31
CA GLU A 92 -1.22 -7.55 10.80
C GLU A 92 -0.41 -6.31 11.24
N VAL A 93 -0.43 -5.26 10.43
CA VAL A 93 -0.20 -3.92 10.97
C VAL A 93 -1.34 -3.63 11.94
N PRO A 94 -1.09 -3.21 13.19
CA PRO A 94 -2.15 -3.12 14.19
C PRO A 94 -3.35 -2.32 13.69
N GLY A 95 -4.53 -2.92 13.79
CA GLY A 95 -5.80 -2.35 13.33
C GLY A 95 -6.15 -2.62 11.86
N ALA A 96 -5.26 -3.21 11.06
CA ALA A 96 -5.51 -3.46 9.63
C ALA A 96 -6.69 -4.41 9.41
N VAL A 97 -6.81 -5.49 10.19
CA VAL A 97 -7.93 -6.43 10.11
C VAL A 97 -9.25 -5.71 10.40
N LYS A 98 -9.28 -4.92 11.48
CA LYS A 98 -10.46 -4.13 11.87
C LYS A 98 -10.85 -3.12 10.79
N LEU A 99 -9.88 -2.41 10.22
CA LEU A 99 -10.12 -1.42 9.17
C LEU A 99 -10.60 -2.08 7.87
N CYS A 100 -9.98 -3.17 7.43
CA CYS A 100 -10.41 -3.93 6.24
C CYS A 100 -11.84 -4.48 6.41
N ASN A 101 -12.21 -4.94 7.60
CA ASN A 101 -13.57 -5.39 7.89
C ASN A 101 -14.59 -4.23 7.83
N ALA A 102 -14.23 -3.05 8.32
CA ALA A 102 -15.08 -1.86 8.18
C ALA A 102 -15.24 -1.45 6.70
N LEU A 103 -14.17 -1.49 5.91
CA LEU A 103 -14.20 -1.21 4.47
C LEU A 103 -15.02 -2.26 3.69
N ASN A 104 -14.98 -3.53 4.12
CA ASN A 104 -15.80 -4.60 3.53
C ASN A 104 -17.31 -4.43 3.76
N ALA A 105 -17.72 -3.58 4.71
CA ALA A 105 -19.12 -3.23 4.93
C ALA A 105 -19.63 -2.08 4.03
N LEU A 106 -18.73 -1.39 3.33
CA LEU A 106 -19.06 -0.33 2.38
C LEU A 106 -19.43 -0.90 0.99
N PRO A 107 -19.98 -0.07 0.08
CA PRO A 107 -20.02 -0.43 -1.33
C PRO A 107 -18.62 -0.83 -1.83
N LYS A 108 -18.56 -1.91 -2.62
CA LYS A 108 -17.30 -2.51 -3.10
C LYS A 108 -16.47 -1.56 -3.98
N GLU A 109 -17.07 -0.48 -4.47
CA GLU A 109 -16.45 0.60 -5.22
C GLU A 109 -15.76 1.66 -4.32
N LYS A 110 -15.80 1.52 -2.99
CA LYS A 110 -15.17 2.50 -2.07
C LYS A 110 -13.72 2.21 -1.73
N TRP A 111 -13.24 0.99 -1.99
CA TRP A 111 -11.84 0.69 -1.76
C TRP A 111 -11.29 -0.40 -2.66
N ALA A 112 -9.98 -0.34 -2.87
CA ALA A 112 -9.21 -1.34 -3.59
C ALA A 112 -7.87 -1.56 -2.91
N VAL A 113 -7.23 -2.66 -3.28
CA VAL A 113 -5.83 -2.92 -2.98
C VAL A 113 -5.01 -2.78 -4.25
N ALA A 114 -3.82 -2.19 -4.15
CA ALA A 114 -2.82 -2.08 -5.20
C ALA A 114 -1.43 -2.39 -4.63
N THR A 115 -1.01 -3.65 -4.78
CA THR A 115 0.27 -4.16 -4.27
C THR A 115 1.26 -4.46 -5.40
N SER A 116 2.55 -4.36 -5.08
CA SER A 116 3.63 -4.83 -5.95
C SER A 116 3.93 -6.32 -5.80
N GLY A 117 3.29 -7.00 -4.84
CA GLY A 117 3.29 -8.46 -4.75
C GLY A 117 2.42 -9.08 -5.83
N THR A 118 2.80 -10.27 -6.27
CA THR A 118 2.03 -11.13 -7.17
C THR A 118 0.74 -11.58 -6.50
N ARG A 119 -0.24 -11.96 -7.32
CA ARG A 119 -1.55 -12.41 -6.83
C ARG A 119 -1.45 -13.57 -5.86
N ASP A 120 -0.56 -14.52 -6.10
CA ASP A 120 -0.43 -15.73 -5.27
C ASP A 120 0.14 -15.44 -3.89
N MET A 121 1.10 -14.53 -3.79
CA MET A 121 1.61 -14.09 -2.48
C MET A 121 0.58 -13.24 -1.75
N ALA A 122 0.07 -12.19 -2.41
CA ALA A 122 -0.81 -11.23 -1.78
C ALA A 122 -2.10 -11.89 -1.26
N GLN A 123 -2.70 -12.82 -2.03
CA GLN A 123 -3.92 -13.50 -1.55
C GLN A 123 -3.69 -14.35 -0.29
N LYS A 124 -2.52 -14.98 -0.17
CA LYS A 124 -2.15 -15.77 1.00
C LYS A 124 -1.96 -14.89 2.23
N TRP A 125 -1.51 -13.64 2.08
CA TRP A 125 -1.49 -12.69 3.20
C TRP A 125 -2.89 -12.36 3.71
N PHE A 126 -3.86 -12.15 2.82
CA PHE A 126 -5.25 -11.96 3.22
C PHE A 126 -5.84 -13.20 3.89
N GLU A 127 -5.55 -14.39 3.38
CA GLU A 127 -5.97 -15.66 3.98
C GLU A 127 -5.34 -15.87 5.37
N HIS A 128 -4.04 -15.62 5.49
CA HIS A 128 -3.28 -15.72 6.75
C HIS A 128 -3.84 -14.81 7.85
N LEU A 129 -4.26 -13.59 7.49
CA LEU A 129 -4.88 -12.66 8.43
C LEU A 129 -6.40 -12.84 8.59
N GLY A 130 -7.02 -13.78 7.88
CA GLY A 130 -8.47 -13.98 7.90
C GLY A 130 -9.27 -12.78 7.33
N ILE A 131 -8.67 -11.99 6.45
CA ILE A 131 -9.28 -10.81 5.84
C ILE A 131 -9.92 -11.20 4.50
N LYS A 132 -11.19 -10.85 4.30
CA LYS A 132 -11.83 -10.95 2.99
C LYS A 132 -11.22 -9.94 2.03
N ARG A 133 -10.72 -10.43 0.88
CA ARG A 133 -10.16 -9.61 -0.20
C ARG A 133 -11.21 -8.64 -0.78
N PRO A 134 -10.83 -7.40 -1.10
CA PRO A 134 -11.70 -6.50 -1.86
C PRO A 134 -11.95 -7.05 -3.26
N LYS A 135 -13.07 -6.61 -3.88
CA LYS A 135 -13.35 -6.94 -5.29
C LYS A 135 -12.25 -6.41 -6.22
N TYR A 136 -11.77 -5.20 -5.96
CA TYR A 136 -10.69 -4.57 -6.70
C TYR A 136 -9.37 -4.87 -6.01
N PHE A 137 -8.61 -5.80 -6.59
CA PHE A 137 -7.36 -6.30 -6.03
C PHE A 137 -6.30 -6.35 -7.13
N ILE A 138 -5.53 -5.27 -7.24
CA ILE A 138 -4.49 -5.04 -8.24
C ILE A 138 -3.15 -5.52 -7.68
N THR A 139 -2.44 -6.30 -8.48
CA THR A 139 -1.22 -7.00 -8.11
C THR A 139 -0.10 -6.75 -9.12
N ALA A 140 1.09 -7.30 -8.89
CA ALA A 140 2.25 -7.18 -9.76
C ALA A 140 1.96 -7.48 -11.24
N ASN A 141 1.13 -8.51 -11.49
CA ASN A 141 0.81 -9.04 -12.81
C ASN A 141 -0.27 -8.21 -13.54
N ASP A 142 -0.93 -7.29 -12.83
CA ASP A 142 -2.02 -6.49 -13.38
C ASP A 142 -1.52 -5.19 -14.05
N VAL A 143 -0.23 -4.88 -13.97
CA VAL A 143 0.35 -3.62 -14.45
C VAL A 143 1.59 -3.85 -15.31
N LYS A 144 1.81 -2.94 -16.25
CA LYS A 144 3.06 -2.91 -17.04
C LYS A 144 4.19 -2.31 -16.22
N GLN A 145 3.94 -1.18 -15.58
CA GLN A 145 4.89 -0.45 -14.73
C GLN A 145 4.51 -0.59 -13.25
N GLY A 146 5.41 -1.17 -12.45
CA GLY A 146 5.27 -1.25 -10.99
C GLY A 146 5.56 0.09 -10.30
N LYS A 147 5.35 0.16 -8.98
CA LYS A 147 5.78 1.31 -8.17
C LYS A 147 7.32 1.48 -8.35
N PRO A 148 7.86 2.71 -8.52
CA PRO A 148 7.26 4.01 -8.20
C PRO A 148 6.41 4.65 -9.30
N PHE A 149 6.14 3.96 -10.41
CA PHE A 149 5.25 4.49 -11.42
C PHE A 149 3.79 4.49 -10.93
N PRO A 150 2.95 5.45 -11.35
CA PRO A 150 1.60 5.62 -10.82
C PRO A 150 0.60 4.58 -11.32
N GLU A 151 0.98 3.70 -12.26
CA GLU A 151 0.05 2.79 -12.94
C GLU A 151 -0.83 1.95 -11.99
N PRO A 152 -0.31 1.34 -10.90
CA PRO A 152 -1.16 0.56 -9.98
C PRO A 152 -2.26 1.41 -9.33
N TYR A 153 -1.92 2.64 -8.93
CA TYR A 153 -2.87 3.53 -8.27
C TYR A 153 -3.81 4.21 -9.27
N LEU A 154 -3.35 4.53 -10.48
CA LEU A 154 -4.21 4.99 -11.58
C LEU A 154 -5.23 3.91 -11.94
N LYS A 155 -4.79 2.65 -12.07
CA LYS A 155 -5.68 1.50 -12.32
C LYS A 155 -6.70 1.34 -11.19
N GLY A 156 -6.28 1.52 -9.94
CA GLY A 156 -7.15 1.50 -8.76
C GLY A 156 -8.22 2.57 -8.82
N ARG A 157 -7.84 3.84 -8.84
CA ARG A 157 -8.79 4.95 -8.83
C ARG A 157 -9.73 4.96 -10.04
N ASN A 158 -9.22 4.60 -11.23
CA ASN A 158 -10.05 4.50 -12.43
C ASN A 158 -11.03 3.32 -12.34
N GLY A 159 -10.59 2.18 -11.81
CA GLY A 159 -11.43 1.00 -11.61
C GLY A 159 -12.56 1.22 -10.61
N LEU A 160 -12.34 2.09 -9.62
CA LEU A 160 -13.35 2.53 -8.64
C LEU A 160 -14.26 3.67 -9.14
N GLY A 161 -13.99 4.22 -10.33
CA GLY A 161 -14.82 5.28 -10.94
C GLY A 161 -14.41 6.71 -10.59
N PHE A 162 -13.22 6.92 -10.01
CA PHE A 162 -12.72 8.24 -9.60
C PHE A 162 -11.41 8.61 -10.32
N PRO A 163 -11.44 8.80 -11.66
CA PRO A 163 -10.27 9.27 -12.40
C PRO A 163 -9.85 10.67 -11.92
N ILE A 164 -8.59 11.06 -12.17
CA ILE A 164 -8.10 12.39 -11.79
C ILE A 164 -8.99 13.46 -12.43
N ASN A 165 -9.42 14.43 -11.62
CA ASN A 165 -10.06 15.66 -12.10
C ASN A 165 -9.05 16.80 -11.94
N GLU A 166 -8.39 17.19 -13.02
CA GLU A 166 -7.32 18.18 -13.00
C GLU A 166 -7.85 19.60 -12.80
N GLN A 167 -9.09 19.88 -13.25
CA GLN A 167 -9.70 21.20 -13.12
C GLN A 167 -10.24 21.43 -11.71
N ASP A 168 -10.73 20.38 -11.05
CA ASP A 168 -11.27 20.44 -9.69
C ASP A 168 -11.01 19.11 -8.97
N PRO A 169 -9.82 18.96 -8.35
CA PRO A 169 -9.42 17.73 -7.64
C PRO A 169 -10.40 17.34 -6.52
N SER A 170 -11.11 18.32 -5.94
CA SER A 170 -12.09 18.08 -4.88
C SER A 170 -13.30 17.25 -5.32
N LYS A 171 -13.52 17.10 -6.64
CA LYS A 171 -14.56 16.23 -7.22
C LYS A 171 -14.14 14.77 -7.39
N SER A 172 -12.88 14.43 -7.16
CA SER A 172 -12.36 13.07 -7.31
C SER A 172 -11.29 12.77 -6.27
N LYS A 173 -11.75 12.63 -5.02
CA LYS A 173 -10.91 12.54 -3.82
C LYS A 173 -10.51 11.09 -3.56
N VAL A 174 -9.25 10.76 -3.78
CA VAL A 174 -8.73 9.41 -3.54
C VAL A 174 -7.54 9.47 -2.59
N VAL A 175 -7.56 8.61 -1.56
CA VAL A 175 -6.44 8.43 -0.64
C VAL A 175 -5.68 7.14 -0.94
N VAL A 176 -4.37 7.15 -0.70
CA VAL A 176 -3.49 5.98 -0.74
C VAL A 176 -2.91 5.77 0.65
N PHE A 177 -3.00 4.55 1.17
CA PHE A 177 -2.33 4.09 2.39
C PHE A 177 -1.04 3.37 2.00
N GLU A 178 0.10 3.84 2.52
CA GLU A 178 1.43 3.39 2.09
C GLU A 178 2.47 3.49 3.20
N ASP A 179 3.45 2.59 3.18
CA ASP A 179 4.62 2.59 4.07
C ASP A 179 5.92 2.94 3.33
N ALA A 180 6.00 2.72 2.02
CA ALA A 180 7.27 2.72 1.28
C ALA A 180 7.45 3.93 0.34
N PRO A 181 8.69 4.44 0.15
CA PRO A 181 8.97 5.56 -0.76
C PRO A 181 8.46 5.35 -2.19
N ALA A 182 8.60 4.14 -2.73
CA ALA A 182 8.17 3.83 -4.08
C ALA A 182 6.66 4.00 -4.23
N GLY A 183 5.92 3.51 -3.24
CA GLY A 183 4.49 3.64 -3.16
C GLY A 183 3.98 5.04 -2.93
N ILE A 184 4.60 5.78 -2.01
CA ILE A 184 4.32 7.20 -1.79
C ILE A 184 4.50 8.00 -3.08
N ALA A 185 5.60 7.76 -3.81
CA ALA A 185 5.85 8.41 -5.10
C ALA A 185 4.77 8.05 -6.15
N ALA A 186 4.43 6.77 -6.26
CA ALA A 186 3.40 6.30 -7.18
C ALA A 186 2.02 6.90 -6.86
N GLY A 187 1.63 6.96 -5.57
CA GLY A 187 0.36 7.52 -5.15
C GLY A 187 0.24 9.02 -5.44
N LYS A 188 1.31 9.79 -5.17
CA LYS A 188 1.35 11.22 -5.50
C LYS A 188 1.28 11.45 -7.01
N ALA A 189 2.03 10.69 -7.79
CA ALA A 189 1.99 10.76 -9.24
C ALA A 189 0.62 10.32 -9.82
N ALA A 190 -0.16 9.53 -9.07
CA ALA A 190 -1.54 9.19 -9.40
C ALA A 190 -2.57 10.23 -8.89
N GLY A 191 -2.14 11.40 -8.42
CA GLY A 191 -3.02 12.48 -7.93
C GLY A 191 -3.80 12.10 -6.67
N CYS A 192 -3.24 11.24 -5.82
CA CYS A 192 -3.87 10.82 -4.57
C CYS A 192 -3.25 11.55 -3.37
N LYS A 193 -4.05 11.69 -2.31
CA LYS A 193 -3.57 12.12 -1.00
C LYS A 193 -3.00 10.93 -0.24
N ILE A 194 -1.86 11.09 0.42
CA ILE A 194 -1.09 9.98 0.98
C ILE A 194 -1.21 9.91 2.50
N ILE A 195 -1.65 8.75 2.98
CA ILE A 195 -1.67 8.36 4.38
C ILE A 195 -0.48 7.43 4.61
N GLY A 196 0.56 7.96 5.26
CA GLY A 196 1.78 7.24 5.59
C GLY A 196 1.59 6.34 6.82
N ILE A 197 2.01 5.08 6.73
CA ILE A 197 2.00 4.12 7.83
C ILE A 197 3.43 3.92 8.34
N ALA A 198 3.71 4.37 9.57
CA ALA A 198 5.06 4.35 10.15
C ALA A 198 5.47 2.97 10.69
N THR A 199 5.49 1.97 9.79
CA THR A 199 5.87 0.58 10.06
C THR A 199 7.29 0.30 9.59
N THR A 200 7.54 0.37 8.28
CA THR A 200 8.85 0.09 7.67
C THR A 200 9.83 1.25 7.89
N PHE A 201 9.32 2.47 7.81
CA PHE A 201 10.11 3.69 8.01
C PHE A 201 9.50 4.55 9.10
N ASP A 202 10.35 5.33 9.78
CA ASP A 202 9.94 6.20 10.86
C ASP A 202 9.25 7.48 10.37
N LEU A 203 8.78 8.27 11.35
CA LEU A 203 8.09 9.53 11.11
C LEU A 203 8.93 10.53 10.30
N ASP A 204 10.20 10.71 10.65
CA ASP A 204 11.01 11.76 10.03
C ASP A 204 11.33 11.41 8.58
N PHE A 205 11.62 10.14 8.30
CA PHE A 205 11.77 9.66 6.94
C PHE A 205 10.48 9.83 6.11
N LEU A 206 9.32 9.44 6.64
CA LEU A 206 8.04 9.55 5.93
C LEU A 206 7.64 11.01 5.68
N LYS A 207 7.94 11.92 6.61
CA LYS A 207 7.75 13.37 6.41
C LYS A 207 8.53 13.86 5.19
N GLU A 208 9.78 13.44 5.03
CA GLU A 208 10.61 13.82 3.88
C GLU A 208 10.10 13.25 2.55
N LYS A 209 9.45 12.07 2.56
CA LYS A 209 8.84 11.49 1.34
C LYS A 209 7.54 12.18 0.94
N GLY A 210 6.98 13.01 1.81
CA GLY A 210 5.87 13.89 1.50
C GLY A 210 4.50 13.27 1.67
N CYS A 211 4.34 12.33 2.61
CA CYS A 211 3.02 11.90 3.10
C CYS A 211 2.22 13.11 3.63
N ASP A 212 0.91 13.12 3.41
CA ASP A 212 0.05 14.25 3.80
C ASP A 212 -0.41 14.12 5.27
N ILE A 213 -0.62 12.90 5.72
CA ILE A 213 -0.81 12.53 7.13
C ILE A 213 -0.03 11.25 7.40
N ILE A 214 0.55 11.11 8.59
CA ILE A 214 1.33 9.94 9.01
C ILE A 214 0.74 9.43 10.32
N VAL A 215 0.40 8.15 10.33
CA VAL A 215 -0.07 7.43 11.52
C VAL A 215 0.95 6.37 11.92
N LYS A 216 0.92 5.96 13.19
CA LYS A 216 1.75 4.85 13.66
C LYS A 216 1.28 3.52 13.05
N ASN A 217 -0.03 3.32 13.01
CA ASN A 217 -0.72 2.12 12.53
C ASN A 217 -2.21 2.45 12.31
N HIS A 218 -3.02 1.45 11.98
CA HIS A 218 -4.45 1.66 11.68
C HIS A 218 -5.35 1.75 12.91
N GLU A 219 -4.84 1.52 14.14
CA GLU A 219 -5.63 1.74 15.36
C GLU A 219 -6.03 3.21 15.52
N SER A 220 -5.26 4.11 14.90
CA SER A 220 -5.52 5.54 14.81
C SER A 220 -6.65 5.93 13.84
N ILE A 221 -7.19 4.98 13.06
CA ILE A 221 -8.07 5.25 11.92
C ILE A 221 -9.38 4.45 12.06
N ARG A 222 -10.50 5.13 11.85
CA ARG A 222 -11.82 4.51 11.72
C ARG A 222 -12.53 4.98 10.48
N VAL A 223 -13.37 4.10 9.94
CA VAL A 223 -14.39 4.48 8.96
C VAL A 223 -15.58 5.05 9.73
N GLY A 224 -16.02 6.26 9.36
CA GLY A 224 -17.26 6.87 9.81
C GLY A 224 -18.45 6.26 9.06
N GLY A 225 -19.09 7.05 8.21
CA GLY A 225 -20.22 6.61 7.37
C GLY A 225 -19.97 6.72 5.87
N TYR A 226 -20.81 6.05 5.09
CA TYR A 226 -20.96 6.26 3.64
C TYR A 226 -22.12 7.21 3.37
N ASN A 227 -21.88 8.28 2.61
CA ASN A 227 -22.90 9.19 2.12
C ASN A 227 -23.19 8.90 0.64
N ALA A 228 -24.40 8.42 0.35
CA ALA A 228 -24.82 8.07 -1.00
C ALA A 228 -25.06 9.29 -1.91
N GLU A 229 -25.32 10.48 -1.36
CA GLU A 229 -25.56 11.70 -2.15
C GLU A 229 -24.25 12.27 -2.70
N THR A 230 -23.19 12.28 -1.88
CA THR A 230 -21.86 12.76 -2.30
C THR A 230 -20.96 11.64 -2.81
N ASP A 231 -21.39 10.39 -2.65
CA ASP A 231 -20.64 9.17 -2.93
C ASP A 231 -19.29 9.12 -2.20
N GLU A 232 -19.28 9.55 -0.95
CA GLU A 232 -18.09 9.67 -0.09
C GLU A 232 -18.15 8.75 1.12
N VAL A 233 -16.97 8.35 1.58
CA VAL A 233 -16.75 7.71 2.87
C VAL A 233 -15.95 8.66 3.76
N GLU A 234 -16.36 8.75 5.02
CA GLU A 234 -15.63 9.50 6.04
C GLU A 234 -14.51 8.62 6.64
N PHE A 235 -13.27 9.09 6.59
CA PHE A 235 -12.18 8.57 7.42
C PHE A 235 -11.94 9.49 8.62
N ILE A 236 -11.94 8.91 9.81
CA ILE A 236 -11.69 9.61 11.07
C ILE A 236 -10.33 9.16 11.60
N PHE A 237 -9.43 10.13 11.74
CA PHE A 237 -8.11 9.95 12.34
C PHE A 237 -8.19 10.37 13.81
N ASP A 238 -8.39 9.40 14.69
CA ASP A 238 -8.44 9.60 16.15
C ASP A 238 -7.08 10.03 16.69
N ASP A 239 -6.00 9.56 16.07
CA ASP A 239 -4.64 9.95 16.37
C ASP A 239 -3.81 10.03 15.07
N TYR A 240 -2.68 10.71 15.13
CA TYR A 240 -1.69 10.78 14.05
C TYR A 240 -0.39 11.41 14.59
N LEU A 241 0.71 11.04 13.96
CA LEU A 241 2.06 11.52 14.28
C LEU A 241 2.36 12.85 13.62
N TYR A 242 1.83 13.07 12.41
CA TYR A 242 2.01 14.29 11.64
C TYR A 242 0.87 14.46 10.64
N ALA A 243 0.47 15.70 10.37
CA ALA A 243 -0.46 16.07 9.32
C ALA A 243 -0.05 17.42 8.72
N LYS A 244 -0.04 17.53 7.40
CA LYS A 244 0.22 18.81 6.71
C LYS A 244 -0.89 19.81 6.96
N ASP A 245 -0.53 21.09 6.93
CA ASP A 245 -1.45 22.22 7.13
C ASP A 245 -2.56 22.26 6.06
N ASP A 246 -2.29 21.72 4.87
CA ASP A 246 -3.20 21.63 3.72
C ASP A 246 -3.86 20.25 3.55
N LEU A 247 -3.77 19.36 4.55
CA LEU A 247 -4.33 18.00 4.47
C LEU A 247 -5.79 17.96 3.99
N LEU A 248 -6.62 18.92 4.39
CA LEU A 248 -8.04 18.94 4.06
C LEU A 248 -8.35 19.58 2.68
N LYS A 249 -7.34 20.06 1.97
CA LYS A 249 -7.45 20.60 0.60
C LYS A 249 -7.10 19.52 -0.42
N TRP A 250 -7.70 19.60 -1.61
CA TRP A 250 -7.51 18.65 -2.71
C TRP A 250 -6.98 19.36 -3.93
#